data_AF-A0A7Y2P291-F1
#
_entry.id   AF-A0A7Y2P291-F1
#
_cell.length_a   1.000
_cell.length_b   1.000
_cell.length_c   1.000
_cell.angle_alpha   90.00
_cell.angle_beta   90.00
_cell.angle_gamma   90.00
#
_symmetry.space_group_name_H-M   'P 1'
#
loop_
_entity.id
_entity.type
_entity.pdbx_description
1 polymer ?
#
loop_
_entity_poly.entity_id
_entity_poly.type
_entity_poly.pdbx_seq_one_letter_code
_entity_poly.pdbx_strand_id
1 'polypeptide(L)'
;MISTIFEKRAAISSFLFGIFVAAAGFIVLGLSATMANELVFLGVFLFAIGEMISSPRIQEYIMWIAPKEKAGLYMGTSFLATFIGATLSGIYTGVMGSFEEAGTPEYIMYVLAIHSVVGIVAIWIFTKTAGEFKELDA
;
A
#
# COMPACT_ATOMS: atom_id res chain seq x y z
N MET A 1 -18.64 0.60 -1.54
CA MET A 1 -18.87 -0.62 -2.34
C MET A 1 -17.71 -1.60 -2.26
N ILE A 2 -16.46 -1.18 -2.48
CA ILE A 2 -15.30 -2.10 -2.33
C ILE A 2 -14.94 -2.29 -0.85
N SER A 3 -14.83 -1.21 -0.07
CA SER A 3 -14.56 -1.26 1.38
C SER A 3 -15.54 -2.20 2.12
N THR A 4 -16.83 -2.10 1.80
CA THR A 4 -17.92 -2.90 2.38
C THR A 4 -17.79 -4.41 2.17
N ILE A 5 -17.06 -4.86 1.14
CA ILE A 5 -16.81 -6.28 0.89
C ILE A 5 -15.70 -6.82 1.79
N PHE A 6 -14.74 -5.98 2.15
CA PHE A 6 -13.59 -6.34 2.98
C PHE A 6 -13.79 -6.02 4.47
N GLU A 7 -14.85 -5.30 4.83
CA GLU A 7 -15.23 -4.97 6.21
C GLU A 7 -15.36 -6.19 7.14
N LYS A 8 -15.79 -7.33 6.61
CA LYS A 8 -15.99 -8.57 7.39
C LYS A 8 -14.83 -9.56 7.31
N ARG A 9 -13.73 -9.18 6.65
CA ARG A 9 -12.55 -10.05 6.47
C ARG A 9 -11.44 -9.60 7.42
N ALA A 10 -10.53 -10.52 7.76
CA ALA A 10 -9.36 -10.20 8.58
C ALA A 10 -8.61 -8.98 8.01
N ALA A 11 -8.42 -7.97 8.86
CA ALA A 11 -7.96 -6.65 8.40
C ALA A 11 -6.56 -6.72 7.77
N ILE A 12 -5.60 -7.41 8.40
CA ILE A 12 -4.24 -7.55 7.87
C ILE A 12 -4.21 -8.31 6.55
N SER A 13 -4.92 -9.44 6.44
CA SER A 13 -4.98 -10.19 5.19
C SER A 13 -5.60 -9.37 4.06
N SER A 14 -6.65 -8.61 4.36
CA SER A 14 -7.30 -7.72 3.39
C SER A 14 -6.39 -6.56 2.98
N PHE A 15 -5.67 -5.98 3.94
CA PHE A 15 -4.68 -4.93 3.71
C PHE A 15 -3.57 -5.41 2.76
N LEU A 16 -2.96 -6.56 3.04
CA LEU A 16 -1.93 -7.17 2.19
C LEU A 16 -2.45 -7.49 0.79
N PHE A 17 -3.68 -7.99 0.69
CA PHE A 17 -4.33 -8.21 -0.61
C PHE A 17 -4.53 -6.91 -1.38
N GLY A 18 -4.95 -5.83 -0.71
CA GLY A 18 -5.07 -4.51 -1.34
C GLY A 18 -3.74 -4.00 -1.90
N ILE A 19 -2.65 -4.13 -1.14
CA ILE A 19 -1.29 -3.78 -1.62
C ILE A 19 -0.90 -4.66 -2.82
N PHE A 20 -1.25 -5.95 -2.81
CA PHE A 20 -0.97 -6.85 -3.93
C PHE A 20 -1.69 -6.41 -5.21
N VAL A 21 -2.97 -6.03 -5.10
CA VAL A 21 -3.75 -5.50 -6.23
C VAL A 21 -3.17 -4.16 -6.73
N ALA A 22 -2.72 -3.29 -5.81
CA ALA A 22 -2.06 -2.04 -6.17
C ALA A 22 -0.72 -2.29 -6.91
N ALA A 23 0.07 -3.28 -6.46
CA ALA A 23 1.31 -3.69 -7.12
C ALA A 23 1.06 -4.20 -8.55
N ALA A 24 -0.01 -4.97 -8.77
CA ALA A 24 -0.43 -5.37 -10.11
C ALA A 24 -0.81 -4.15 -10.97
N GLY A 25 -1.47 -3.15 -10.38
CA GLY A 25 -1.74 -1.87 -11.04
C GLY A 25 -0.48 -1.16 -11.51
N PHE A 26 0.56 -1.09 -10.67
CA PHE A 26 1.86 -0.55 -11.07
C PHE A 26 2.51 -1.31 -12.22
N ILE A 27 2.47 -2.64 -12.23
CA ILE A 27 2.98 -3.44 -13.36
C ILE A 27 2.26 -3.06 -14.65
N VAL A 28 0.93 -2.97 -14.62
CA VAL A 28 0.13 -2.57 -15.80
C VAL A 28 0.45 -1.13 -16.23
N LEU A 29 0.71 -0.22 -15.30
CA LEU A 29 1.17 1.14 -15.62
C LEU A 29 2.54 1.15 -16.31
N GLY A 30 3.48 0.32 -15.87
CA GLY A 30 4.77 0.16 -16.57
C GLY A 30 4.60 -0.39 -18.00
N LEU A 31 3.72 -1.37 -18.17
CA LEU A 31 3.38 -1.91 -19.50
C LEU A 31 2.69 -0.87 -20.39
N SER A 32 1.95 0.09 -19.81
CA SER A 32 1.30 1.14 -20.59
C SER A 32 2.30 2.07 -21.29
N ALA A 33 3.48 2.26 -20.72
CA ALA A 33 4.54 3.09 -21.31
C ALA A 33 5.32 2.38 -22.43
N THR A 34 5.23 1.05 -22.54
CA THR A 34 6.06 0.24 -23.46
C THR A 34 5.27 -0.52 -24.52
N MET A 35 4.02 -0.92 -24.22
CA MET A 35 3.22 -1.78 -25.10
C MET A 35 2.00 -1.06 -25.69
N ALA A 36 1.14 -0.51 -24.83
CA ALA A 36 -0.13 0.07 -25.23
C ALA A 36 -0.59 1.13 -24.22
N ASN A 37 -0.69 2.38 -24.68
CA ASN A 37 -1.01 3.53 -23.82
C ASN A 37 -2.37 3.39 -23.12
N GLU A 38 -3.33 2.68 -23.73
CA GLU A 38 -4.67 2.43 -23.20
C GLU A 38 -4.65 1.63 -21.90
N LEU A 39 -3.58 0.86 -21.64
CA LEU A 39 -3.40 0.13 -20.39
C LEU A 39 -3.31 1.05 -19.17
N VAL A 40 -3.04 2.35 -19.36
CA VAL A 40 -3.03 3.32 -18.26
C VAL A 40 -4.36 3.32 -17.48
N PHE A 41 -5.49 3.18 -18.19
CA PHE A 41 -6.81 3.15 -17.56
C PHE A 41 -6.99 1.91 -16.68
N LEU A 42 -6.53 0.75 -17.16
CA LEU A 42 -6.58 -0.49 -16.39
C LEU A 42 -5.62 -0.43 -15.19
N GLY A 43 -4.42 0.12 -15.37
CA GLY A 43 -3.43 0.27 -14.31
C GLY A 43 -3.92 1.17 -13.18
N VAL A 44 -4.45 2.36 -13.52
CA VAL A 44 -5.06 3.28 -12.55
C VAL A 44 -6.26 2.65 -11.87
N PHE A 45 -7.11 1.93 -12.61
CA PHE A 45 -8.27 1.24 -12.04
C PHE A 45 -7.88 0.18 -11.01
N LEU A 46 -6.91 -0.68 -11.34
CA LEU A 46 -6.38 -1.68 -10.41
C LEU A 46 -5.74 -1.04 -9.17
N PHE A 47 -4.93 0.01 -9.38
CA PHE A 47 -4.33 0.76 -8.28
C PHE A 47 -5.39 1.34 -7.34
N ALA A 48 -6.42 1.99 -7.88
CA ALA A 48 -7.52 2.57 -7.10
C ALA A 48 -8.28 1.50 -6.30
N ILE A 49 -8.53 0.32 -6.90
CA ILE A 49 -9.13 -0.80 -6.16
C ILE A 49 -8.21 -1.24 -5.01
N GLY A 50 -6.93 -1.42 -5.26
CA GLY A 50 -5.97 -1.85 -4.24
C GLY A 50 -5.84 -0.84 -3.08
N GLU A 51 -5.84 0.46 -3.39
CA GLU A 51 -5.84 1.55 -2.41
C GLU A 51 -7.12 1.53 -1.57
N MET A 52 -8.30 1.43 -2.21
CA MET A 52 -9.58 1.36 -1.51
C MET A 52 -9.75 0.10 -0.65
N ILE A 53 -9.03 -0.98 -0.95
CA ILE A 53 -8.99 -2.17 -0.09
C ILE A 53 -8.02 -1.94 1.08
N SER A 54 -6.83 -1.38 0.83
CA SER A 54 -5.77 -1.31 1.84
C SER A 54 -5.99 -0.18 2.86
N SER A 55 -6.19 1.05 2.42
CA SER A 55 -6.29 2.25 3.26
C SER A 55 -7.31 2.20 4.40
N PRO A 56 -8.57 1.77 4.19
CA PRO A 56 -9.52 1.67 5.30
C PRO A 56 -9.19 0.51 6.24
N ARG A 57 -8.66 -0.61 5.73
CA ARG A 57 -8.39 -1.81 6.55
C ARG A 57 -7.28 -1.57 7.57
N ILE A 58 -6.21 -0.87 7.18
CA ILE A 58 -5.12 -0.59 8.13
C ILE A 58 -5.56 0.40 9.21
N GLN A 59 -6.38 1.39 8.85
CA GLN A 59 -6.94 2.35 9.82
C GLN A 59 -7.85 1.65 10.84
N GLU A 60 -8.72 0.75 10.37
CA GLU A 60 -9.57 -0.04 11.27
C GLU A 60 -8.74 -0.97 12.17
N TYR A 61 -7.73 -1.63 11.62
CA TYR A 61 -6.83 -2.46 12.40
C TYR A 61 -6.13 -1.68 13.53
N ILE A 62 -5.61 -0.48 13.23
CA ILE A 62 -4.98 0.39 14.24
C ILE A 62 -5.99 0.78 15.33
N MET A 63 -7.24 1.07 14.95
CA MET A 63 -8.29 1.39 15.90
C MET A 63 -8.68 0.21 16.79
N TRP A 64 -8.68 -1.02 16.28
CA TRP A 64 -9.02 -2.22 17.05
C TRP A 64 -7.95 -2.60 18.08
N ILE A 65 -6.68 -2.37 17.77
CA ILE A 65 -5.58 -2.64 18.72
C ILE A 65 -5.40 -1.50 19.74
N ALA A 66 -6.02 -0.34 19.50
CA ALA A 66 -5.86 0.82 20.36
C ALA A 66 -6.75 0.72 21.62
N PRO A 67 -6.19 0.93 22.82
CA PRO A 67 -7.01 1.11 24.03
C PRO A 67 -7.96 2.31 23.86
N LYS A 68 -9.17 2.22 24.41
CA LYS A 68 -10.24 3.24 24.23
C LYS A 68 -9.77 4.65 24.61
N GLU A 69 -8.94 4.77 25.64
CA GLU A 69 -8.42 6.04 26.13
C GLU A 69 -7.25 6.59 25.28
N LYS A 70 -6.67 5.76 24.40
CA LYS A 70 -5.47 6.06 23.60
C LYS A 70 -5.69 5.95 22.09
N ALA A 71 -6.93 5.78 21.62
CA ALA A 71 -7.26 5.68 20.21
C ALA A 71 -6.66 6.82 19.37
N GLY A 72 -6.77 8.07 19.86
CA GLY A 72 -6.18 9.24 19.19
C GLY A 72 -4.65 9.19 19.09
N LEU A 73 -3.96 8.63 20.10
CA LEU A 73 -2.50 8.48 20.07
C LEU A 73 -2.05 7.40 19.07
N TYR A 74 -2.77 6.28 18.98
CA TYR A 74 -2.47 5.22 18.01
C TYR A 74 -2.68 5.70 16.57
N MET A 75 -3.81 6.34 16.29
CA MET A 75 -4.07 6.95 14.98
C MET A 75 -3.06 8.06 14.66
N GLY A 76 -2.76 8.94 15.61
CA GLY A 76 -1.76 9.99 15.43
C GLY A 76 -0.36 9.44 15.16
N THR A 77 0.02 8.34 15.80
CA THR A 77 1.32 7.68 15.56
C THR A 77 1.39 7.07 14.15
N SER A 78 0.28 6.58 13.60
CA SER A 78 0.25 6.08 12.22
C SER A 78 0.60 7.15 11.18
N PHE A 79 0.21 8.41 11.43
CA PHE A 79 0.59 9.52 10.55
C PHE A 79 2.08 9.85 10.57
N LEU A 80 2.83 9.45 11.61
CA LEU A 80 4.27 9.60 11.61
C LEU A 80 4.92 8.76 10.50
N ALA A 81 4.42 7.54 10.25
CA ALA A 81 4.90 6.71 9.16
C ALA A 81 4.63 7.38 7.80
N THR A 82 3.43 7.92 7.60
CA THR A 82 3.07 8.68 6.39
C THR A 82 3.94 9.92 6.21
N PHE A 83 4.20 10.66 7.29
CA PHE A 83 5.05 11.84 7.28
C PHE A 83 6.50 11.50 6.90
N ILE A 84 7.06 10.43 7.44
CA ILE A 84 8.40 9.95 7.08
C ILE A 84 8.43 9.60 5.58
N GLY A 85 7.45 8.85 5.08
CA GLY A 85 7.34 8.52 3.66
C GLY A 85 7.25 9.77 2.78
N ALA A 86 6.40 10.73 3.13
CA ALA A 86 6.24 11.98 2.40
C ALA A 86 7.53 12.83 2.41
N THR A 87 8.22 12.91 3.55
CA THR A 87 9.48 13.68 3.67
C THR A 87 10.59 13.07 2.83
N LEU A 88 10.69 11.73 2.81
CA LEU A 88 11.68 11.01 2.00
C LEU A 88 11.31 10.94 0.51
N SER A 89 10.05 11.23 0.16
CA SER A 89 9.58 11.12 -1.23
C SER A 89 10.34 12.03 -2.20
N GLY A 90 10.80 13.21 -1.78
CA GLY A 90 11.57 14.11 -2.64
C GLY A 90 12.90 13.51 -3.11
N ILE A 91 13.61 12.82 -2.20
CA ILE A 91 14.84 12.08 -2.52
C ILE A 91 14.50 10.91 -3.45
N TYR A 92 13.42 10.19 -3.14
CA TYR A 92 12.96 9.06 -3.93
C TYR A 92 12.63 9.47 -5.37
N THR A 93 11.89 10.56 -5.56
CA THR A 93 11.56 11.13 -6.88
C THR A 93 12.83 11.53 -7.64
N GLY A 94 13.82 12.13 -6.96
CA GLY A 94 15.11 12.45 -7.56
C GLY A 94 15.85 11.22 -8.09
N VAL A 95 15.85 10.11 -7.32
CA VAL A 95 16.43 8.83 -7.77
C VAL A 95 15.65 8.27 -8.96
N MET A 96 14.31 8.31 -8.92
CA MET A 96 13.47 7.81 -10.01
C MET A 96 13.59 8.63 -11.30
N GLY A 97 13.92 9.92 -11.20
CA GLY A 97 14.17 10.79 -12.36
C GLY A 97 15.29 10.27 -13.28
N SER A 98 16.26 9.51 -12.74
CA SER A 98 17.29 8.87 -13.56
C SER A 98 16.74 7.90 -14.61
N PHE A 99 15.59 7.24 -14.33
CA PHE A 99 14.92 6.38 -15.30
C PHE A 99 14.24 7.18 -16.41
N GLU A 100 13.73 8.38 -16.12
CA GLU A 100 13.16 9.28 -17.13
C GLU A 100 14.27 9.82 -18.04
N GLU A 101 15.39 10.27 -17.47
CA GLU A 101 16.55 10.76 -18.22
C GLU A 101 17.17 9.67 -19.12
N ALA A 102 17.15 8.41 -18.66
CA ALA A 102 17.59 7.25 -19.45
C ALA A 102 16.59 6.83 -20.54
N GLY A 103 15.41 7.45 -20.62
CA GLY A 103 14.37 7.12 -21.59
C GLY A 103 13.59 5.84 -21.29
N THR A 104 13.63 5.37 -20.04
CA THR A 104 12.98 4.13 -19.58
C THR A 104 12.03 4.38 -18.39
N PRO A 105 11.00 5.23 -18.54
CA PRO A 105 10.12 5.65 -17.43
C PRO A 105 9.27 4.51 -16.85
N GLU A 106 9.09 3.40 -17.57
CA GLU A 106 8.37 2.21 -17.10
C GLU A 106 8.98 1.61 -15.82
N TYR A 107 10.29 1.77 -15.64
CA TYR A 107 10.99 1.24 -14.47
C TYR A 107 10.56 1.92 -13.17
N ILE A 108 10.07 3.16 -13.22
CA ILE A 108 9.49 3.83 -12.04
C ILE A 108 8.35 3.00 -11.48
N MET A 109 7.44 2.56 -12.37
CA MET A 109 6.29 1.77 -11.99
C MET A 109 6.70 0.36 -11.52
N TYR A 110 7.65 -0.28 -12.20
CA TYR A 110 8.16 -1.59 -11.77
C TYR A 110 8.86 -1.54 -10.40
N VAL A 111 9.61 -0.48 -10.13
CA VAL A 111 10.25 -0.28 -8.83
C VAL A 111 9.20 -0.07 -7.73
N LEU A 112 8.14 0.71 -7.98
CA LEU A 112 7.02 0.85 -7.05
C LEU A 112 6.31 -0.49 -6.78
N ALA A 113 6.13 -1.32 -7.81
CA ALA A 113 5.59 -2.67 -7.65
C ALA A 113 6.50 -3.54 -6.76
N ILE A 114 7.82 -3.50 -6.98
CA ILE A 114 8.79 -4.23 -6.15
C ILE A 114 8.74 -3.76 -4.70
N HIS A 115 8.71 -2.45 -4.43
CA HIS A 115 8.60 -1.92 -3.07
C HIS A 115 7.31 -2.38 -2.39
N SER A 116 6.19 -2.43 -3.13
CA SER A 116 4.91 -2.94 -2.62
C SER A 116 5.02 -4.42 -2.22
N VAL A 117 5.67 -5.24 -3.03
CA VAL A 117 5.93 -6.66 -2.72
C VAL A 117 6.86 -6.81 -1.51
N VAL A 118 7.92 -6.01 -1.42
CA VAL A 118 8.82 -5.99 -0.25
C VAL A 118 8.05 -5.63 1.01
N GLY A 119 7.16 -4.63 0.94
CA GLY A 119 6.27 -4.26 2.06
C GLY A 119 5.35 -5.40 2.48
N ILE A 120 4.75 -6.11 1.53
CA ILE A 120 3.94 -7.31 1.81
C ILE A 120 4.77 -8.37 2.52
N VAL A 121 5.96 -8.69 2.01
CA VAL A 121 6.84 -9.70 2.59
C VAL A 121 7.28 -9.30 4.00
N ALA A 122 7.64 -8.04 4.22
CA ALA A 122 8.04 -7.53 5.53
C ALA A 122 6.93 -7.69 6.58
N ILE A 123 5.70 -7.30 6.23
CA ILE A 123 4.54 -7.44 7.13
C ILE A 123 4.17 -8.92 7.31
N TRP A 124 4.22 -9.72 6.25
CA TRP A 124 3.96 -11.15 6.34
C TRP A 124 4.97 -11.85 7.28
N ILE A 125 6.25 -11.54 7.19
CA ILE A 125 7.27 -12.03 8.13
C ILE A 125 6.95 -11.56 9.55
N PHE A 126 6.62 -10.28 9.72
CA PHE A 126 6.28 -9.72 11.03
C PHE A 126 5.08 -10.42 11.67
N THR A 127 3.99 -10.63 10.93
CA THR A 127 2.79 -11.33 11.42
C THR A 127 3.08 -12.77 11.80
N LYS A 128 3.99 -13.44 11.08
CA LYS A 128 4.39 -14.83 11.37
C LYS A 128 5.30 -14.94 12.60
N THR A 129 6.13 -13.95 12.88
CA THR A 129 7.11 -13.99 13.99
C THR A 129 6.57 -13.38 15.28
N ALA A 130 5.87 -12.25 15.20
CA ALA A 130 5.35 -11.52 16.36
C ALA A 130 3.92 -11.94 16.74
N GLY A 131 3.21 -12.66 15.86
CA GLY A 131 1.78 -12.94 15.98
C GLY A 131 0.92 -11.74 15.61
N GLU A 132 -0.32 -11.99 15.17
CA GLU A 132 -1.31 -10.92 15.03
C GLU A 132 -1.68 -10.40 16.42
N PHE A 133 -1.62 -9.08 16.63
CA PHE A 133 -2.11 -8.50 17.87
C PHE A 133 -3.58 -8.85 17.99
N LYS A 134 -3.93 -9.59 19.05
CA LYS A 134 -5.32 -9.98 19.30
C LYS A 134 -6.17 -8.71 19.39
N GLU A 135 -7.25 -8.67 18.61
CA GLU A 135 -8.29 -7.65 18.75
C GLU A 135 -8.64 -7.54 20.23
N LEU A 136 -8.59 -6.32 20.77
CA LEU A 136 -9.07 -6.07 22.11
C LEU A 136 -10.60 -6.21 22.03
N ASP A 137 -11.15 -7.26 22.65
CA ASP A 137 -12.60 -7.38 22.82
C ASP A 137 -13.12 -6.08 23.45
N ALA A 138 -14.00 -5.40 22.72
CA ALA A 138 -14.54 -4.08 23.08
C ALA A 138 -15.49 -4.14 24.28
#